data_AF-A0A3P5WF52-F1
#
_entry.id   AF-A0A3P5WF52-F1
#
_cell.length_a   1.000
_cell.length_b   1.000
_cell.length_c   1.000
_cell.angle_alpha   90.00
_cell.angle_beta   90.00
_cell.angle_gamma   90.00
#
_symmetry.space_group_name_H-M   'P 1'
#
loop_
_entity.id
_entity.type
_entity.pdbx_description
1 polymer ?
#
loop_
_entity_poly.entity_id
_entity_poly.type
_entity_poly.pdbx_seq_one_letter_code
_entity_poly.pdbx_strand_id
1 'polypeptide(L)' 'MNETDFKILFEYAQSGDTKAMEELIKMFMPVLCKNSFINGNLDKDCLQELTIKFIKSVQKFKFRETESNFCLI' A
#
# COMPACT_ATOMS: atom_id res chain seq x y z
N MET A 1 -2.79 13.03 7.78
CA MET A 1 -1.58 12.52 7.12
C MET A 1 -1.37 13.33 5.85
N ASN A 2 -0.22 13.97 5.70
CA ASN A 2 0.13 14.70 4.47
C ASN A 2 0.88 13.76 3.48
N GLU A 3 1.19 14.24 2.27
CA GLU A 3 1.85 13.44 1.23
C GLU A 3 3.24 12.93 1.66
N THR A 4 4.01 13.77 2.35
CA THR A 4 5.35 13.44 2.85
C THR A 4 5.29 12.33 3.91
N ASP A 5 4.34 12.41 4.85
CA ASP A 5 4.14 11.39 5.88
C ASP A 5 3.80 10.03 5.25
N PHE A 6 2.96 10.03 4.20
CA PHE A 6 2.58 8.82 3.50
C PHE A 6 3.76 8.17 2.77
N LYS A 7 4.59 8.98 2.10
CA LYS A 7 5.79 8.49 1.42
C LYS A 7 6.76 7.86 2.41
N ILE A 8 7.02 8.54 3.54
CA ILE A 8 7.90 8.04 4.61
C ILE A 8 7.37 6.72 5.17
N LEU A 9 6.06 6.63 5.46
CA LEU A 9 5.43 5.40 5.92
C LEU A 9 5.65 4.24 4.93
N PHE A 10 5.54 4.53 3.64
CA PHE A 10 5.76 3.56 2.57
C PHE A 10 7.21 3.06 2.50
N GLU A 11 8.17 3.97 2.65
CA GLU A 11 9.60 3.64 2.70
C GLU A 11 9.93 2.75 3.91
N TYR A 12 9.37 3.03 5.09
CA TYR A 12 9.52 2.16 6.26
C TYR A 12 8.90 0.77 6.04
N ALA A 13 7.71 0.71 5.45
CA ALA A 13 7.08 -0.57 5.15
C ALA A 13 7.92 -1.40 4.16
N GLN A 14 8.58 -0.76 3.19
CA GLN A 14 9.48 -1.40 2.24
C GLN A 14 10.80 -1.87 2.87
N SER A 15 11.30 -1.19 3.91
CA SER A 15 12.52 -1.59 4.62
C SER A 15 12.32 -2.82 5.53
N GLY A 16 11.08 -3.29 5.66
CA GLY A 16 10.73 -4.44 6.49
C GLY A 16 10.12 -4.07 7.85
N ASP A 17 9.82 -2.80 8.10
CA ASP A 17 9.10 -2.38 9.31
C ASP A 17 7.67 -2.93 9.29
N THR A 18 7.40 -3.86 10.22
CA THR A 18 6.12 -4.55 10.33
C THR A 18 5.01 -3.63 10.83
N LYS A 19 5.31 -2.62 11.65
CA LYS A 19 4.32 -1.65 12.14
C LYS A 19 3.92 -0.71 11.02
N ALA A 20 4.88 -0.24 10.22
CA ALA A 20 4.60 0.60 9.06
C ALA A 20 3.75 -0.15 8.03
N MET A 21 4.06 -1.43 7.76
CA MET A 21 3.24 -2.28 6.89
C MET A 21 1.82 -2.50 7.45
N GLU A 22 1.69 -2.74 8.75
CA GLU A 22 0.39 -2.91 9.41
C GLU A 22 -0.46 -1.64 9.31
N GLU A 23 0.14 -0.46 9.49
CA GLU A 23 -0.54 0.82 9.35
C GLU A 23 -1.02 1.05 7.91
N LEU A 24 -0.19 0.75 6.90
CA LEU A 24 -0.62 0.77 5.50
C LEU A 24 -1.79 -0.19 5.25
N ILE A 25 -1.72 -1.42 5.75
CA ILE A 25 -2.80 -2.41 5.60
C ILE A 25 -4.09 -1.87 6.23
N LYS A 26 -4.03 -1.28 7.43
CA LYS A 26 -5.19 -0.68 8.11
C LYS A 26 -5.83 0.43 7.27
N MET A 27 -5.02 1.28 6.65
CA MET A 27 -5.50 2.35 5.78
C MET A 27 -6.22 1.81 4.53
N PHE A 28 -5.70 0.73 3.94
CA PHE A 28 -6.29 0.11 2.74
C PHE A 28 -7.35 -0.96 3.05
N MET A 29 -7.55 -1.32 4.32
CA MET A 29 -8.49 -2.34 4.77
C MET A 29 -9.92 -2.15 4.22
N PRO A 30 -10.49 -0.94 4.18
CA PRO A 30 -11.84 -0.74 3.61
C PRO A 30 -11.93 -1.17 2.14
N VAL A 31 -10.87 -0.93 1.35
CA VAL A 31 -10.80 -1.30 -0.06
C VAL A 31 -10.57 -2.81 -0.20
N LEU A 32 -9.69 -3.39 0.61
CA LEU A 32 -9.44 -4.83 0.62
C LEU A 32 -10.72 -5.59 0.97
N CYS A 33 -11.38 -5.22 2.07
CA CYS A 33 -12.66 -5.79 2.48
C CYS A 33 -13.72 -5.65 1.39
N LYS A 34 -13.92 -4.46 0.81
CA LYS A 34 -14.92 -4.25 -0.24
C LYS A 34 -14.74 -5.18 -1.44
N ASN A 35 -13.50 -5.46 -1.83
CA ASN A 35 -13.19 -6.37 -2.95
C ASN A 35 -13.18 -7.85 -2.56
N SER A 36 -13.35 -8.17 -1.28
CA SER A 36 -13.39 -9.53 -0.76
C SER A 36 -14.83 -10.04 -0.54
N PHE A 37 -15.85 -9.26 -0.88
CA PHE A 37 -17.24 -9.69 -0.77
C PHE A 37 -17.67 -10.50 -1.99
N ILE A 38 -18.15 -11.72 -1.74
CA ILE A 38 -18.70 -12.62 -2.76
C ILE A 38 -20.14 -12.96 -2.34
N ASN A 39 -21.11 -12.68 -3.22
CA ASN A 39 -22.53 -12.92 -2.97
C ASN A 39 -23.04 -12.31 -1.63
N GLY A 40 -22.57 -11.11 -1.30
CA GLY A 40 -22.96 -10.40 -0.08
C GLY A 40 -22.29 -10.89 1.22
N ASN A 41 -21.43 -11.89 1.14
CA ASN A 41 -20.66 -12.39 2.29
C ASN A 41 -19.18 -12.06 2.15
N LEU A 42 -18.52 -11.78 3.28
CA LEU A 42 -17.08 -11.59 3.30
C LEU A 42 -16.38 -12.94 3.14
N ASP A 43 -15.64 -13.10 2.05
CA ASP A 43 -14.74 -14.23 1.87
C ASP A 43 -13.40 -13.91 2.53
N LYS A 44 -13.09 -14.66 3.60
CA LYS A 44 -11.87 -14.46 4.40
C LYS A 44 -10.61 -14.86 3.67
N ASP A 45 -10.69 -15.88 2.81
CA ASP A 45 -9.54 -16.37 2.03
C ASP A 45 -9.24 -15.38 0.91
N CYS A 46 -10.28 -14.84 0.28
CA CYS A 46 -10.14 -13.73 -0.68
C CYS A 46 -9.49 -12.50 -0.04
N LEU A 47 -9.93 -12.11 1.17
CA LEU A 47 -9.32 -11.00 1.91
C LEU A 47 -7.84 -11.25 2.22
N GLN A 48 -7.49 -12.47 2.64
CA GLN A 48 -6.11 -12.84 2.91
C GLN A 48 -5.24 -12.74 1.65
N GLU A 49 -5.70 -13.30 0.52
CA GLU A 49 -4.97 -13.24 -0.74
C GLU A 49 -4.81 -11.81 -1.26
N LEU A 50 -5.85 -10.98 -1.14
CA LEU A 50 -5.78 -9.56 -1.49
C LEU A 50 -4.78 -8.82 -0.60
N THR A 51 -4.73 -9.13 0.69
CA THR A 51 -3.77 -8.55 1.63
C THR A 51 -2.34 -8.97 1.28
N ILE A 52 -2.10 -10.25 0.98
CA ILE A 52 -0.79 -10.75 0.52
C ILE A 52 -0.37 -10.06 -0.78
N LYS A 53 -1.30 -9.93 -1.74
CA LYS A 53 -1.05 -9.24 -3.01
C LYS A 53 -0.73 -7.76 -2.78
N PHE A 54 -1.43 -7.10 -1.86
CA PHE A 54 -1.16 -5.72 -1.46
C PHE A 54 0.25 -5.58 -0.91
N ILE A 55 0.65 -6.40 0.06
CA ILE A 55 2.01 -6.39 0.64
C ILE A 55 3.06 -6.55 -0.46
N LYS A 56 2.90 -7.55 -1.34
CA LYS A 56 3.83 -7.78 -2.47
C LYS A 56 3.88 -6.59 -3.44
N SER A 57 2.77 -5.86 -3.58
CA SER A 57 2.69 -4.68 -4.45
C SER A 57 3.37 -3.48 -3.80
N VAL A 58 3.16 -3.26 -2.50
CA VAL A 58 3.87 -2.24 -1.70
C VAL A 58 5.38 -2.45 -1.82
N GLN A 59 5.87 -3.68 -1.67
CA GLN A 59 7.30 -3.98 -1.80
C GLN A 59 7.90 -3.69 -3.18
N LYS A 60 7.08 -3.70 -4.24
CA LYS A 60 7.54 -3.45 -5.63
C LYS A 60 7.26 -2.04 -6.12
N PHE A 61 6.42 -1.29 -5.42
CA PHE A 61 5.97 0.02 -5.84
C PHE A 61 7.12 1.04 -5.76
N LYS A 62 7.20 1.91 -6.77
CA LYS A 62 8.17 3.01 -6.81
C LYS A 62 7.41 4.31 -7.02
N PHE A 63 7.66 5.29 -6.16
CA PHE A 63 7.16 6.64 -6.41
C PHE A 63 7.79 7.17 -7.69
N ARG A 64 6.98 7.81 -8.53
CA ARG A 64 7.49 8.48 -9.73
C ARG A 64 8.24 9.71 -9.24
N GLU A 65 9.52 9.82 -9.58
CA GLU A 65 10.23 11.08 -9.42
C GLU A 65 9.64 12.05 -10.44
N THR A 66 9.01 13.13 -9.97
CA THR A 66 8.75 14.26 -10.85
C THR A 66 10.12 14.84 -11.20
N GLU A 67 10.56 14.68 -12.44
CA GLU A 67 11.74 15.38 -12.95
C GLU A 67 11.55 16.87 -12.70
N SER A 68 12.25 17.39 -11.68
CA SER A 68 12.38 18.81 -11.45
C SER A 68 13.64 19.24 -12.18
N ASN A 69 13.46 20.05 -13.23
CA ASN A 69 14.46 20.76 -14.04
C ASN A 69 15.24 19.94 -15.10
N PHE A 70 14.67 19.86 -16.31
CA PHE A 70 15.45 20.18 -17.52
C PHE A 70 15.78 21.68 -17.49
N CYS A 71 16.78 22.06 -16.70
CA CYS A 71 17.44 23.35 -16.82
C CYS A 71 18.92 23.11 -16.51
N LEU A 72 19.79 23.56 -17.42
CA LEU A 72 21.19 23.19 -17.62
C LEU A 72 21.37 21.97 -18.52
N ILE A 73 21.24 22.13 -19.85
CA ILE A 73 22.37 22.44 -20.76
C ILE A 73 21.82 23.18 -21.99
#